data_AF-X1T1Y2-F1
#
_entry.id   AF-X1T1Y2-F1
#
_cell.length_a   1.000
_cell.length_b   1.000
_cell.length_c   1.000
_cell.angle_alpha   90.00
_cell.angle_beta   90.00
_cell.angle_gamma   90.00
#
_symmetry.space_group_name_H-M   'P 1'
#
loop_
_entity.id
_entity.type
_entity.pdbx_description
1 polymer ?
#
loop_
_entity_poly.entity_id
_entity_poly.type
_entity_poly.pdbx_seq_one_letter_code
_entity_poly.pdbx_strand_id
1 'polypeptide(L)'
;MLLSNLEIHKALDEGRLVIDPEPLPRIKGLRDKYCPYDSHTVDLKLGSEITVPKPSTFAYDFKTSGNIADLIARNSEKHILTENRPYHLTQGQFILAQTLEAITLPIDKGPPYLAARIEG
;
A
#
# COMPACT_ATOMS: atom_id res chain seq x y z
N MET A 1 19.94 0.69 5.70
CA MET A 1 19.56 0.48 7.12
C MET A 1 18.04 0.52 7.17
N LEU A 2 17.40 -0.45 7.83
CA LEU A 2 15.94 -0.43 8.06
C LEU A 2 15.65 0.35 9.34
N LEU A 3 14.62 1.19 9.34
CA LEU A 3 14.23 1.95 10.52
C LEU A 3 13.69 0.98 11.59
N SER A 4 14.04 1.20 12.85
CA SER A 4 13.34 0.57 13.97
C SER A 4 12.00 1.25 14.20
N ASN A 5 11.11 0.63 14.97
CA ASN A 5 9.84 1.20 15.40
C ASN A 5 10.00 2.63 15.97
N LEU A 6 11.00 2.82 16.86
CA LEU A 6 11.30 4.12 17.44
C LEU A 6 11.70 5.15 16.38
N GLU A 7 12.51 4.75 15.40
CA GLU A 7 12.93 5.63 14.30
C GLU A 7 11.81 5.89 13.29
N ILE A 8 10.86 4.96 13.12
CA ILE A 8 9.64 5.16 12.33
C ILE A 8 8.77 6.23 12.99
N HIS A 9 8.52 6.13 14.30
CA HIS A 9 7.77 7.15 15.04
C HIS A 9 8.45 8.51 14.97
N LYS A 10 9.77 8.56 15.18
CA LYS A 10 10.53 9.79 15.05
C LYS A 10 10.44 10.38 13.63
N ALA A 11 10.51 9.55 12.59
CA ALA A 11 10.36 10.00 11.20
C ALA A 11 8.96 10.55 10.92
N LEU A 12 7.91 9.97 11.52
CA LEU A 12 6.54 10.51 11.47
C LEU A 12 6.45 11.87 12.16
N ASP A 13 6.99 11.99 13.38
CA ASP A 13 6.96 13.22 14.17
C ASP A 13 7.74 14.36 13.50
N GLU A 14 8.86 14.05 12.85
CA GLU A 14 9.68 15.01 12.10
C GLU A 14 9.11 15.33 10.70
N GLY A 15 8.06 14.62 10.27
CA GLY A 15 7.48 14.74 8.93
C GLY A 15 8.42 14.30 7.81
N ARG A 16 9.42 13.46 8.09
CA ARG A 16 10.27 12.79 7.10
C ARG A 16 9.58 11.59 6.47
N LEU A 17 8.63 11.01 7.19
CA LEU A 17 7.67 10.02 6.73
C LEU A 17 6.28 10.57 7.01
N VAL A 18 5.38 10.54 6.04
CA VAL A 18 3.96 10.87 6.25
C VAL A 18 3.14 9.69 5.77
N ILE A 19 2.24 9.21 6.63
CA ILE A 19 1.26 8.16 6.34
C ILE A 19 -0.10 8.75 6.67
N ASP A 20 -0.98 8.87 5.68
CA ASP A 20 -2.29 9.52 5.84
C ASP A 20 -3.44 8.62 5.32
N PRO A 21 -4.38 8.20 6.19
CA PRO A 21 -4.41 8.42 7.63
C PRO A 21 -3.28 7.69 8.35
N GLU A 22 -2.82 8.25 9.46
CA GLU A 22 -1.78 7.58 10.26
C GLU A 22 -2.34 6.32 10.94
N PRO A 23 -1.67 5.15 10.81
CA PRO A 23 -2.05 3.95 11.52
C PRO A 23 -1.97 4.17 13.03
N LEU A 24 -2.99 3.72 13.77
CA LEU A 24 -3.04 3.82 15.23
C LEU A 24 -3.49 2.49 15.83
N PRO A 25 -3.05 2.16 17.06
CA PRO A 25 -2.16 2.93 17.94
C PRO A 25 -0.66 2.73 17.64
N ARG A 26 0.19 3.71 17.98
CA ARG A 26 1.67 3.59 17.91
C ARG A 26 2.28 2.65 18.95
N ILE A 27 1.59 2.43 20.07
CA ILE A 27 2.07 1.61 21.19
C ILE A 27 1.02 0.57 21.53
N LYS A 28 1.45 -0.68 21.72
CA LYS A 28 0.59 -1.77 22.21
C LYS A 28 0.00 -1.40 23.58
N GLY A 29 -1.33 -1.33 23.66
CA GLY A 29 -2.04 -1.06 24.90
C GLY A 29 -2.11 -2.29 25.82
N LEU A 30 -2.38 -2.07 27.10
CA LEU A 30 -2.50 -3.11 28.16
C LEU A 30 -3.58 -4.19 27.92
N ARG A 31 -4.52 -3.98 26.99
CA ARG A 31 -5.68 -4.86 26.75
C ARG A 31 -5.77 -5.36 25.30
N ASP A 32 -4.68 -5.92 24.77
CA ASP A 32 -4.62 -6.59 23.45
C ASP A 32 -5.34 -5.83 22.32
N LYS A 33 -5.12 -4.52 22.25
CA LYS A 33 -5.48 -3.77 21.04
C LYS A 33 -4.41 -4.03 20.01
N TYR A 34 -4.81 -4.53 18.84
CA TYR A 34 -3.96 -4.61 17.66
C TYR A 34 -3.20 -3.29 17.47
N CYS A 35 -1.90 -3.40 17.22
CA CYS A 35 -0.99 -2.28 17.00
C CYS A 35 -0.37 -2.49 15.62
N PRO A 36 -0.59 -1.60 14.65
CA PRO A 36 -0.06 -1.75 13.31
C PRO A 36 1.46 -1.64 13.25
N TYR A 37 2.12 -1.13 14.29
CA TYR A 37 3.58 -1.02 14.34
C TYR A 37 4.21 -2.27 14.94
N ASP A 38 5.14 -2.87 14.19
CA ASP A 38 6.07 -3.89 14.66
C ASP A 38 7.49 -3.30 14.78
N SER A 39 8.51 -4.15 14.86
CA SER A 39 9.91 -3.77 15.14
C SER A 39 10.52 -2.92 14.03
N HIS A 40 10.13 -3.13 12.77
CA HIS A 40 10.68 -2.47 11.58
C HIS A 40 9.66 -2.18 10.48
N THR A 41 8.38 -2.44 10.75
CA THR A 41 7.30 -2.36 9.77
C THR A 41 6.08 -1.69 10.38
N VAL A 42 5.25 -1.14 9.50
CA VAL A 42 3.92 -0.64 9.83
C VAL A 42 2.92 -1.30 8.90
N ASP A 43 1.91 -1.94 9.48
CA ASP A 43 0.82 -2.55 8.75
C ASP A 43 -0.10 -1.47 8.20
N LEU A 44 -0.38 -1.58 6.89
CA LEU A 44 -1.29 -0.72 6.16
C LEU A 44 -2.61 -1.47 5.90
N LYS A 45 -3.65 -0.73 5.56
CA LYS A 45 -4.97 -1.31 5.28
C LYS A 45 -5.21 -1.41 3.80
N LEU A 46 -6.02 -2.40 3.41
CA LEU A 46 -6.52 -2.53 2.05
C LEU A 46 -7.49 -1.38 1.76
N GLY A 47 -7.28 -0.68 0.64
CA GLY A 47 -8.19 0.32 0.13
C GLY A 47 -9.52 -0.27 -0.35
N SER A 48 -10.52 0.58 -0.59
CA SER A 48 -11.87 0.13 -0.94
C SER A 48 -12.06 -0.27 -2.41
N GLU A 49 -11.02 -0.21 -3.25
CA GLU A 49 -11.10 -0.54 -4.68
C GLU A 49 -10.01 -1.55 -5.04
N ILE A 50 -10.40 -2.56 -5.81
CA ILE A 50 -9.47 -3.45 -6.50
C ILE A 50 -9.80 -3.49 -7.99
N THR A 51 -8.81 -3.81 -8.79
CA THR A 51 -8.92 -3.99 -10.24
C THR A 51 -8.51 -5.40 -10.60
N VAL A 52 -9.38 -6.10 -11.31
CA VAL A 52 -9.23 -7.53 -11.65
C VAL A 52 -9.14 -7.65 -13.16
N PRO A 53 -7.98 -8.04 -13.72
CA PRO A 53 -7.87 -8.28 -15.15
C PRO A 53 -8.85 -9.37 -15.62
N LYS A 54 -9.52 -9.10 -16.75
CA LYS A 54 -10.43 -10.04 -17.39
C LYS A 54 -9.63 -11.24 -17.92
N PRO A 55 -10.16 -12.47 -17.83
CA PRO A 55 -9.52 -13.63 -18.43
C PRO A 55 -9.47 -13.49 -19.96
N SER A 56 -8.30 -13.17 -20.50
CA SER A 56 -8.06 -13.07 -21.95
C SER A 56 -6.56 -13.03 -22.23
N THR A 57 -6.19 -13.27 -23.49
CA THR A 57 -4.80 -13.26 -23.94
C THR A 57 -4.40 -11.82 -24.26
N PHE A 58 -3.58 -11.22 -23.39
CA PHE A 58 -3.00 -9.90 -23.63
C PHE A 58 -1.47 -10.00 -23.58
N ALA A 59 -0.81 -9.34 -24.53
CA ALA A 59 0.62 -9.15 -24.52
C ALA A 59 0.90 -7.64 -24.47
N TYR A 60 1.80 -7.22 -23.60
CA TYR A 60 2.31 -5.86 -23.58
C TYR A 60 3.76 -5.86 -24.04
N ASP A 61 4.06 -5.11 -25.10
CA ASP A 61 5.41 -4.90 -25.57
C ASP A 61 5.91 -3.53 -25.12
N PHE A 62 6.90 -3.53 -24.21
CA PHE A 62 7.53 -2.31 -23.68
C PHE A 62 8.25 -1.47 -24.76
N LYS A 63 8.47 -2.01 -25.96
CA LYS A 63 9.06 -1.26 -27.09
C LYS A 63 8.01 -0.52 -27.94
N THR A 64 6.75 -0.90 -27.83
CA THR A 64 5.67 -0.24 -28.57
C THR A 64 5.20 1.03 -27.87
N SER A 65 4.74 2.01 -28.63
CA SER A 65 4.13 3.21 -28.08
C SER A 65 2.78 2.86 -27.46
N GLY A 66 2.62 3.16 -26.18
CA GLY A 66 1.43 2.84 -25.40
C GLY A 66 1.67 2.98 -23.91
N ASN A 67 0.60 3.13 -23.14
CA ASN A 67 0.65 3.16 -21.68
C ASN A 67 0.10 1.84 -21.12
N ILE A 68 0.89 1.15 -20.32
CA ILE A 68 0.49 -0.08 -19.63
C ILE A 68 -0.74 0.15 -18.73
N ALA A 69 -0.86 1.33 -18.13
CA ALA A 69 -2.02 1.69 -17.32
C ALA A 69 -3.31 1.66 -18.14
N ASP A 70 -3.28 2.16 -19.38
CA ASP A 70 -4.45 2.15 -20.26
C ASP A 70 -4.79 0.73 -20.74
N LEU A 71 -3.78 -0.13 -20.94
CA LEU A 71 -4.02 -1.54 -21.29
C LEU A 71 -4.72 -2.25 -20.12
N ILE A 72 -4.20 -2.07 -18.90
CA ILE A 72 -4.77 -2.67 -17.69
C ILE A 72 -6.19 -2.15 -17.48
N ALA A 73 -6.41 -0.83 -17.53
CA ALA A 73 -7.72 -0.23 -17.29
C ALA A 73 -8.79 -0.70 -18.28
N ARG A 74 -8.44 -0.84 -19.57
CA ARG A 74 -9.38 -1.33 -20.61
C ARG A 74 -9.72 -2.82 -20.47
N ASN A 75 -8.80 -3.61 -19.93
CA ASN A 75 -8.91 -5.06 -19.86
C ASN A 75 -9.16 -5.59 -18.45
N SER A 76 -9.67 -4.75 -17.56
CA SER A 76 -9.96 -5.12 -16.17
C SER A 76 -11.36 -4.70 -15.75
N GLU A 77 -11.82 -5.28 -14.65
CA GLU A 77 -13.04 -4.89 -13.95
C GLU A 77 -12.68 -4.30 -12.59
N LYS A 78 -13.34 -3.20 -12.24
CA LYS A 78 -13.19 -2.56 -10.93
C LYS A 78 -14.22 -3.13 -9.96
N HIS A 79 -13.79 -3.48 -8.76
CA HIS A 79 -14.65 -3.91 -7.68
C HIS A 79 -14.49 -2.96 -6.49
N ILE A 80 -15.63 -2.50 -5.97
CA ILE A 80 -15.68 -1.72 -4.73
C ILE A 80 -15.91 -2.69 -3.56
N LEU A 81 -14.97 -2.70 -2.63
CA LEU A 81 -15.01 -3.49 -1.41
C LEU A 81 -15.84 -2.76 -0.35
N THR A 82 -16.75 -3.49 0.29
CA THR A 82 -17.49 -3.03 1.47
C THR A 82 -17.54 -4.16 2.50
N GLU A 83 -17.83 -3.86 3.77
CA GLU A 83 -17.92 -4.89 4.82
C GLU A 83 -18.87 -6.04 4.44
N ASN A 84 -19.96 -5.72 3.72
CA ASN A 84 -20.96 -6.70 3.29
C ASN A 84 -20.70 -7.28 1.89
N ARG A 85 -19.62 -6.85 1.21
CA ARG A 85 -19.24 -7.32 -0.13
C ARG A 85 -17.73 -7.55 -0.17
N PRO A 86 -17.25 -8.63 0.49
CA PRO A 86 -15.85 -9.02 0.39
C PRO A 86 -15.53 -9.48 -1.03
N TYR A 87 -14.25 -9.41 -1.40
CA TYR A 87 -13.75 -10.02 -2.62
C TYR A 87 -13.05 -11.33 -2.31
N HIS A 88 -13.50 -12.41 -2.95
CA HIS A 88 -12.90 -13.74 -2.79
C HIS A 88 -11.79 -13.93 -3.83
N LEU A 89 -10.54 -13.76 -3.40
CA LEU A 89 -9.39 -14.00 -4.26
C LEU A 89 -9.21 -15.51 -4.49
N THR A 90 -9.20 -15.92 -5.75
CA THR A 90 -8.99 -17.33 -6.14
C THR A 90 -7.52 -17.63 -6.40
N GLN A 91 -7.12 -18.90 -6.27
CA GLN A 91 -5.74 -19.32 -6.48
C GLN A 91 -5.27 -18.98 -7.91
N GLY A 92 -4.09 -18.37 -8.01
CA GLY A 92 -3.49 -18.00 -9.30
C GLY A 92 -4.10 -16.75 -9.97
N GLN A 93 -5.08 -16.11 -9.31
CA GLN A 93 -5.65 -14.87 -9.79
C GLN A 93 -4.76 -13.69 -9.41
N PHE A 94 -4.40 -12.88 -10.39
CA PHE A 94 -3.72 -11.60 -10.19
C PHE A 94 -4.75 -10.49 -10.03
N ILE A 95 -4.54 -9.60 -9.06
CA ILE A 95 -5.34 -8.40 -8.84
C ILE A 95 -4.42 -7.20 -8.61
N LEU A 96 -4.93 -6.01 -8.88
CA LEU A 96 -4.33 -4.76 -8.45
C LEU A 96 -5.16 -4.18 -7.32
N ALA A 97 -4.49 -3.76 -6.26
CA ALA A 97 -5.10 -3.10 -5.12
C ALA A 97 -4.26 -1.88 -4.74
N GLN A 98 -4.80 -1.08 -3.83
CA GLN A 98 -4.11 0.05 -3.24
C GLN A 98 -4.23 -0.02 -1.73
N THR A 99 -3.29 0.62 -1.04
CA THR A 99 -3.41 0.87 0.39
C THR A 99 -4.51 1.91 0.64
N LEU A 100 -5.12 1.87 1.82
CA LEU A 100 -5.99 2.94 2.29
C LEU A 100 -5.18 4.21 2.52
N GLU A 101 -3.97 4.05 3.02
CA GLU A 101 -3.07 5.13 3.38
C GLU A 101 -2.31 5.66 2.16
N ALA A 102 -2.16 6.98 2.09
CA ALA A 102 -1.22 7.67 1.22
C ALA A 102 0.14 7.81 1.92
N ILE A 103 1.22 7.46 1.22
CA ILE A 103 2.59 7.53 1.75
C ILE A 103 3.34 8.67 1.07
N THR A 104 3.91 9.57 1.85
CA THR A 104 4.82 10.62 1.35
C THR A 104 6.17 10.51 2.04
N LEU A 105 7.25 10.62 1.24
CA LEU A 105 8.64 10.61 1.69
C LEU A 105 9.31 11.93 1.25
N PRO A 106 9.14 13.03 2.00
CA PRO A 106 9.66 14.32 1.60
C PRO A 106 11.19 14.35 1.54
N ILE A 107 11.74 14.93 0.47
CA ILE A 107 13.18 15.07 0.25
C ILE A 107 13.71 16.44 0.71
N ASP A 108 12.83 17.37 1.06
CA ASP A 108 13.15 18.72 1.52
C ASP A 108 13.47 18.78 3.03
N LYS A 109 13.31 17.67 3.75
CA LYS A 109 13.60 17.54 5.19
C LYS A 109 15.08 17.24 5.52
N GLY A 110 15.94 17.22 4.50
CA GLY A 110 17.36 16.91 4.63
C GLY A 110 17.66 15.42 4.79
N PRO A 111 18.94 15.03 4.71
CA PRO A 111 19.35 13.64 4.86
C PRO A 111 19.17 13.13 6.30
N PRO A 112 18.98 11.81 6.49
CA PRO A 112 18.90 10.79 5.45
C PRO A 112 17.54 10.78 4.75
N TYR A 113 17.55 10.64 3.43
CA TYR A 113 16.33 10.43 2.64
C TYR A 113 15.76 9.04 2.92
N LEU A 114 14.45 8.97 3.05
CA LEU A 114 13.75 7.72 3.34
C LEU A 114 13.29 7.03 2.06
N ALA A 115 13.18 5.70 2.14
CA ALA A 115 12.57 4.85 1.14
C ALA A 115 11.71 3.82 1.88
N ALA A 116 10.63 3.37 1.24
CA ALA A 116 9.74 2.35 1.78
C ALA A 116 9.61 1.21 0.76
N ARG A 117 9.47 -0.01 1.27
CA ARG A 117 9.02 -1.17 0.51
C ARG A 117 7.61 -1.49 0.99
N ILE A 118 6.68 -1.63 0.05
CA ILE A 118 5.29 -2.04 0.31
C ILE A 118 5.17 -3.49 -0.14
N GLU A 119 4.66 -4.36 0.73
CA GLU A 119 4.51 -5.79 0.49
C GLU A 119 3.04 -6.18 0.71
N GLY A 120 2.48 -7.01 -0.19
CA GLY A 120 1.10 -7.47 -0.17
C GLY A 120 0.93 -8.76 -0.97
#